data_AF-A0A532TE11-F1
#
_entry.id   AF-A0A532TE11-F1
#
_cell.length_a   1.000
_cell.length_b   1.000
_cell.length_c   1.000
_cell.angle_alpha   90.00
_cell.angle_beta   90.00
_cell.angle_gamma   90.00
#
_symmetry.space_group_name_H-M   'P 1'
#
loop_
_entity.id
_entity.type
_entity.pdbx_description
1 polymer ?
#
loop_
_entity_poly.entity_id
_entity_poly.type
_entity_poly.pdbx_seq_one_letter_code
_entity_poly.pdbx_strand_id
1 'polypeptide(L)'
;MRGASKVYDILAEVGESSSGNLKKIVKYFKKYVKKAIKNPGGYRKGNIAIGADFSQFYPSEEELLASELGKMIEKIVNSHSREEFEKVKVQEGIKSQKIEFNEIYFRHVDVMGSGRFFYAEKRPEKKEVII
;
A
#
# COMPACT_ATOMS: atom_id res chain seq x y z
N MET A 1 12.52 -16.09 14.21
CA MET A 1 11.07 -16.16 13.95
C MET A 1 10.60 -14.80 13.48
N ARG A 2 10.02 -14.67 12.26
CA ARG A 2 9.23 -13.49 11.92
C ARG A 2 7.95 -13.56 12.77
N GLY A 3 7.63 -12.50 13.50
CA GLY A 3 6.36 -12.41 14.23
C GLY A 3 5.17 -12.44 13.27
N ALA A 4 3.96 -12.62 13.80
CA ALA A 4 2.75 -12.44 13.00
C ALA A 4 2.74 -11.05 12.36
N SER A 5 2.45 -10.97 11.06
CA SER A 5 2.35 -9.71 10.34
C SER A 5 1.25 -8.85 10.95
N LYS A 6 1.57 -7.60 11.29
CA LYS A 6 0.61 -6.66 11.88
C LYS A 6 -0.12 -5.83 10.83
N VAL A 7 0.12 -6.09 9.55
CA VAL A 7 -0.44 -5.31 8.44
C VAL A 7 -1.97 -5.30 8.51
N TYR A 8 -2.59 -6.47 8.67
CA TYR A 8 -4.05 -6.58 8.78
C TYR A 8 -4.60 -5.90 10.03
N ASP A 9 -3.94 -6.05 11.18
CA ASP A 9 -4.36 -5.40 12.42
C ASP A 9 -4.35 -3.87 12.28
N ILE A 10 -3.32 -3.33 11.64
CA ILE A 10 -3.18 -1.89 11.42
C ILE A 10 -4.22 -1.39 10.40
N LEU A 11 -4.47 -2.13 9.32
CA LEU A 11 -5.51 -1.77 8.36
C LEU A 11 -6.91 -1.83 8.99
N ALA A 12 -7.18 -2.84 9.82
CA ALA A 12 -8.41 -2.94 10.59
C ALA A 12 -8.56 -1.76 11.57
N GLU A 13 -7.48 -1.34 12.23
CA GLU A 13 -7.48 -0.15 13.09
C GLU A 13 -7.80 1.11 12.27
N VAL A 14 -7.24 1.27 11.06
CA VAL A 14 -7.51 2.42 10.18
C VAL A 14 -8.98 2.44 9.74
N GLY A 15 -9.55 1.28 9.44
CA GLY A 15 -10.93 1.12 8.99
C GLY A 15 -11.08 1.19 7.47
N GLU A 16 -12.32 1.34 7.02
CA GLU A 16 -12.65 1.32 5.59
C GLU A 16 -12.18 2.56 4.83
N SER A 17 -12.04 2.42 3.51
CA SER A 17 -11.72 3.49 2.56
C SER A 17 -12.92 4.43 2.34
N SER A 18 -13.31 5.17 3.38
CA SER A 18 -14.43 6.13 3.35
C SER A 18 -13.96 7.55 3.66
N SER A 19 -14.72 8.53 3.17
CA SER A 19 -14.42 9.96 3.33
C SER A 19 -14.29 10.37 4.80
N GLY A 20 -15.12 9.82 5.69
CA GLY A 20 -15.05 10.08 7.14
C GLY A 20 -13.82 9.50 7.85
N ASN A 21 -13.08 8.60 7.19
CA ASN A 21 -11.80 8.07 7.68
C ASN A 21 -10.59 8.73 7.03
N LEU A 22 -10.78 9.64 6.06
CA LEU A 22 -9.70 10.18 5.21
C LEU A 22 -8.56 10.78 6.04
N LYS A 23 -8.87 11.56 7.08
CA LYS A 23 -7.85 12.15 7.96
C LYS A 23 -7.01 11.10 8.68
N LYS A 24 -7.64 10.02 9.14
CA LYS A 24 -6.97 8.90 9.80
C LYS A 24 -6.09 8.14 8.80
N ILE A 25 -6.61 7.84 7.61
CA ILE A 25 -5.88 7.18 6.53
C ILE A 25 -4.65 8.01 6.15
N VAL A 26 -4.79 9.32 5.92
CA VAL A 26 -3.67 10.23 5.60
C VAL A 26 -2.63 10.30 6.71
N LYS A 27 -3.05 10.30 7.98
CA LYS A 27 -2.14 10.28 9.13
C LYS A 27 -1.32 8.98 9.16
N TYR A 28 -1.97 7.83 8.99
CA TYR A 28 -1.30 6.54 8.95
C TYR A 28 -0.38 6.43 7.73
N PHE A 29 -0.84 6.88 6.57
CA PHE A 29 -0.05 6.92 5.35
C PHE A 29 1.28 7.65 5.56
N LYS A 30 1.23 8.89 6.09
CA LYS A 30 2.44 9.68 6.40
C LYS A 30 3.37 8.97 7.39
N LYS A 31 2.81 8.30 8.39
CA LYS A 31 3.57 7.51 9.38
C LYS A 31 4.30 6.36 8.70
N TYR A 32 3.61 5.57 7.88
CA TYR A 32 4.18 4.36 7.29
C TYR A 32 5.10 4.66 6.10
N VAL A 33 4.88 5.72 5.33
CA VAL A 33 5.86 6.18 4.32
C VAL A 33 7.20 6.50 4.99
N LYS A 34 7.19 7.25 6.10
CA LYS A 34 8.43 7.57 6.84
C LYS A 34 9.11 6.32 7.40
N LYS A 35 8.35 5.31 7.82
CA LYS A 35 8.92 4.05 8.31
C LYS A 35 9.44 3.18 7.16
N ALA A 36 8.76 3.14 6.02
CA ALA A 36 9.16 2.40 4.82
C ALA A 36 10.48 2.90 4.25
N ILE A 37 10.74 4.22 4.33
CA ILE A 37 12.06 4.79 3.96
C ILE A 37 13.18 4.24 4.86
N LYS A 38 12.90 4.04 6.15
CA LYS A 38 13.88 3.53 7.12
C LYS A 38 14.04 2.01 7.04
N ASN A 39 12.95 1.30 6.71
CA ASN A 39 12.87 -0.14 6.61
C ASN A 39 12.37 -0.53 5.21
N PRO A 40 13.15 -0.32 4.15
CA PRO A 40 12.73 -0.73 2.82
C PRO A 40 12.77 -2.26 2.72
N GLY A 41 11.85 -2.79 1.92
CA GLY A 41 11.98 -4.14 1.40
C GLY A 41 13.17 -4.25 0.46
N GLY A 42 13.35 -5.43 -0.12
CA GLY A 42 14.50 -5.69 -0.97
C GLY A 42 14.30 -6.82 -1.96
N TYR A 43 15.11 -6.77 -3.00
CA TYR A 43 15.19 -7.83 -3.99
C TYR A 43 16.13 -8.93 -3.50
N ARG A 44 15.72 -10.18 -3.72
CA ARG A 44 16.50 -11.37 -3.36
C ARG A 44 16.36 -12.40 -4.47
N LYS A 45 17.32 -13.33 -4.54
CA LYS A 45 17.22 -14.45 -5.48
C LYS A 45 15.91 -15.21 -5.24
N GLY A 46 15.07 -15.28 -6.26
CA GLY A 46 13.83 -16.06 -6.21
C GLY A 46 14.06 -17.53 -6.57
N ASN A 47 13.15 -18.39 -6.14
CA ASN A 47 13.15 -19.78 -6.55
C ASN A 47 12.31 -19.94 -7.83
N ILE A 48 13.00 -19.95 -8.98
CA ILE A 48 12.35 -20.04 -10.30
C ILE A 48 11.61 -21.37 -10.48
N ALA A 49 12.04 -22.45 -9.82
CA ALA A 49 11.38 -23.75 -9.91
C ALA A 49 9.93 -23.73 -9.39
N ILE A 50 9.60 -22.75 -8.53
CA ILE A 50 8.23 -22.51 -8.04
C ILE A 50 7.61 -21.24 -8.64
N GLY A 51 8.19 -20.71 -9.73
CA GLY A 51 7.63 -19.59 -10.49
C GLY A 51 7.97 -18.20 -9.98
N ALA A 52 8.91 -18.06 -9.04
CA ALA A 52 9.44 -16.74 -8.65
C ALA A 52 10.32 -16.14 -9.77
N ASP A 53 10.44 -14.82 -9.81
CA ASP A 53 11.44 -14.18 -10.67
C ASP A 53 12.86 -14.47 -10.19
N PHE A 54 13.85 -14.37 -11.09
CA PHE A 54 15.25 -14.52 -10.70
C PHE A 54 15.63 -13.53 -9.58
N SER A 55 15.15 -12.29 -9.68
CA SER A 55 15.28 -11.24 -8.67
C SER A 55 13.89 -10.88 -8.14
N GLN A 56 13.44 -11.60 -7.12
CA GLN A 56 12.10 -11.44 -6.54
C GLN A 56 12.09 -10.32 -5.50
N PHE A 57 11.11 -9.43 -5.60
CA PHE A 57 10.90 -8.38 -4.61
C PHE A 57 10.19 -8.92 -3.35
N TYR A 58 10.69 -8.53 -2.18
CA TYR A 58 10.09 -8.82 -0.89
C TYR A 58 9.86 -7.50 -0.14
N PRO A 59 8.63 -6.96 -0.12
CA PRO A 59 8.33 -5.71 0.56
C PRO A 59 8.45 -5.86 2.08
N SER A 60 8.75 -4.75 2.75
CA SER A 60 8.55 -4.66 4.20
C SER A 60 7.07 -4.47 4.53
N GLU A 61 6.69 -4.73 5.78
CA GLU A 61 5.33 -4.46 6.25
C GLU A 61 4.98 -2.97 6.12
N GLU A 62 5.97 -2.10 6.35
CA GLU A 62 5.85 -0.67 6.19
C GLU A 62 5.55 -0.25 4.75
N GLU A 63 6.23 -0.86 3.77
CA GLU A 63 5.97 -0.60 2.35
C GLU A 63 4.58 -1.10 1.94
N LEU A 64 4.15 -2.26 2.44
CA LEU A 64 2.80 -2.77 2.20
C LEU A 64 1.74 -1.82 2.75
N LEU A 65 1.90 -1.37 3.99
CA LEU A 65 0.98 -0.41 4.61
C LEU A 65 0.95 0.92 3.86
N ALA A 66 2.11 1.44 3.43
CA ALA A 66 2.16 2.67 2.65
C ALA A 66 1.45 2.51 1.29
N SER A 67 1.64 1.38 0.61
CA SER A 67 0.96 1.06 -0.65
C SER A 67 -0.56 0.97 -0.46
N GLU A 68 -1.04 0.18 0.49
CA GLU A 68 -2.48 -0.03 0.71
C GLU A 68 -3.18 1.25 1.17
N LEU A 69 -2.59 2.01 2.10
CA LEU A 69 -3.14 3.30 2.52
C LEU A 69 -3.14 4.32 1.37
N GLY A 70 -2.13 4.30 0.50
CA GLY A 70 -2.09 5.11 -0.72
C GLY A 70 -3.24 4.78 -1.67
N LYS A 71 -3.49 3.48 -1.92
CA LYS A 71 -4.63 3.01 -2.72
C LYS A 71 -5.97 3.39 -2.11
N MET A 72 -6.10 3.35 -0.78
CA MET A 72 -7.32 3.80 -0.10
C MET A 72 -7.57 5.29 -0.33
N ILE A 73 -6.53 6.13 -0.26
CA ILE A 73 -6.63 7.56 -0.57
C ILE A 73 -7.02 7.77 -2.03
N GLU A 74 -6.33 7.11 -2.96
CA GLU A 74 -6.63 7.17 -4.40
C GLU A 74 -8.09 6.80 -4.68
N LYS A 75 -8.59 5.73 -4.06
CA LYS A 75 -9.98 5.29 -4.19
C LYS A 75 -10.98 6.33 -3.67
N ILE A 76 -10.69 6.98 -2.54
CA ILE A 76 -11.55 8.04 -2.01
C ILE A 76 -11.57 9.25 -2.96
N VAL A 77 -10.40 9.64 -3.49
CA VAL A 77 -10.30 10.75 -4.45
C VAL A 77 -11.08 10.44 -5.73
N ASN A 78 -10.88 9.25 -6.29
CA ASN A 78 -11.49 8.87 -7.57
C ASN A 78 -12.99 8.53 -7.47
N SER A 79 -13.52 8.30 -6.28
CA SER A 79 -14.94 8.03 -6.06
C SER A 79 -15.80 9.28 -5.91
N HIS A 80 -15.18 10.45 -5.80
CA HIS A 80 -15.88 11.73 -5.65
C HIS A 80 -15.57 12.64 -6.83
N SER A 81 -16.51 13.52 -7.18
CA SER A 81 -16.17 14.66 -8.02
C SER A 81 -15.19 15.59 -7.30
N ARG A 82 -14.46 16.40 -8.06
CA ARG A 82 -13.50 17.36 -7.50
C ARG A 82 -14.14 18.30 -6.46
N GLU A 83 -15.36 18.75 -6.72
CA GLU A 83 -16.09 19.66 -5.84
C GLU A 83 -16.51 19.00 -4.52
N GLU A 84 -16.98 17.75 -4.58
CA GLU A 84 -17.33 16.97 -3.41
C GLU A 84 -16.09 16.64 -2.56
N PHE A 85 -14.98 16.30 -3.22
CA PHE A 85 -13.76 15.98 -2.52
C PHE A 85 -13.16 17.20 -1.80
N GLU A 86 -13.24 18.39 -2.38
CA GLU A 86 -12.83 19.63 -1.69
C GLU A 86 -13.69 19.90 -0.45
N LYS A 87 -15.01 19.63 -0.50
CA LYS A 87 -15.86 19.71 0.70
C LYS A 87 -15.42 18.72 1.78
N VAL A 88 -15.13 17.48 1.42
CA VAL A 88 -14.62 16.45 2.34
C VAL A 88 -13.30 16.89 2.95
N LYS A 89 -12.37 17.44 2.16
CA LYS A 89 -11.08 17.95 2.66
C LYS A 89 -11.26 19.07 3.68
N VAL A 90 -12.14 20.03 3.38
CA VAL A 90 -12.44 21.14 4.30
C VAL A 90 -13.06 20.61 5.60
N GLN A 91 -14.02 19.69 5.51
CA GLN A 91 -14.66 19.06 6.67
C GLN A 91 -13.65 18.31 7.56
N GLU A 92 -12.73 17.56 6.96
CA GLU A 92 -11.70 16.80 7.67
C GLU A 92 -10.52 17.65 8.15
N GLY A 93 -10.42 18.90 7.67
CA GLY A 93 -9.31 19.82 7.94
C GLY A 93 -8.00 19.38 7.30
N ILE A 94 -8.06 18.80 6.10
CA ILE A 94 -6.90 18.31 5.35
C ILE A 94 -6.42 19.39 4.39
N LYS A 95 -5.15 19.77 4.51
CA LYS A 95 -4.50 20.70 3.57
C LYS A 95 -4.20 20.00 2.25
N SER A 96 -4.35 20.75 1.16
CA SER A 96 -3.95 20.29 -0.16
C SER A 96 -2.47 19.90 -0.19
N GLN A 97 -2.18 18.70 -0.66
CA GLN A 97 -0.82 18.18 -0.74
C GLN A 97 -0.71 17.10 -1.80
N LYS A 98 0.44 17.06 -2.46
CA LYS A 98 0.80 15.96 -3.34
C LYS A 98 1.24 14.76 -2.50
N ILE A 99 0.64 13.60 -2.75
CA ILE A 99 1.00 12.33 -2.17
C ILE A 99 1.58 11.43 -3.25
N GLU A 100 2.71 10.80 -2.95
CA GLU A 100 3.35 9.84 -3.82
C GLU A 100 3.54 8.52 -3.08
N PHE A 101 3.21 7.39 -3.73
CA PHE A 101 3.43 6.06 -3.16
C PHE A 101 3.80 5.05 -4.23
N ASN A 102 4.56 4.02 -3.83
CA ASN A 102 4.82 2.88 -4.70
C ASN A 102 3.67 1.89 -4.56
N GLU A 103 3.10 1.49 -5.69
CA GLU A 103 2.08 0.45 -5.67
C GLU A 103 2.74 -0.92 -5.62
N ILE A 104 2.28 -1.76 -4.69
CA ILE A 104 2.69 -3.16 -4.59
C ILE A 104 1.54 -4.03 -5.09
N TYR A 105 1.88 -4.93 -6.01
CA TYR A 105 0.99 -5.95 -6.53
C TYR A 105 1.44 -7.33 -6.09
N PHE A 106 0.50 -8.27 -6.09
CA PHE A 106 0.79 -9.67 -5.83
C PHE A 106 0.32 -10.50 -7.00
N ARG A 107 1.21 -11.31 -7.55
CA ARG A 107 0.84 -12.40 -8.46
C ARG A 107 0.81 -13.72 -7.69
N HIS A 108 -0.14 -14.57 -8.04
CA HIS A 108 -0.18 -15.94 -7.56
C HIS A 108 0.29 -16.89 -8.65
N VAL A 109 0.95 -17.97 -8.25
CA VAL A 109 1.37 -19.05 -9.15
C VAL A 109 0.97 -20.37 -8.50
N ASP A 110 0.19 -21.15 -9.23
CA ASP A 110 -0.18 -22.52 -8.84
C ASP A 110 0.80 -23.48 -9.52
N VAL A 111 1.56 -24.22 -8.71
CA VAL A 111 2.57 -25.18 -9.20
C VAL A 111 2.07 -26.58 -8.88
N MET A 112 1.89 -27.40 -9.92
CA MET A 112 1.39 -28.78 -9.77
C MET A 112 2.26 -29.56 -8.78
N GLY A 113 1.63 -30.15 -7.75
CA GLY A 113 2.29 -30.92 -6.69
C GLY A 113 3.05 -30.11 -5.62
N SER A 114 3.20 -28.79 -5.80
CA SER A 114 3.94 -27.92 -4.84
C SER A 114 3.07 -26.87 -4.17
N GLY A 115 1.84 -26.66 -4.66
CA GLY A 115 0.85 -25.77 -4.05
C GLY A 115 0.84 -24.37 -4.67
N ARG A 116 0.30 -23.42 -3.89
CA ARG A 116 0.09 -22.03 -4.29
C ARG A 116 1.13 -21.11 -3.67
N PHE A 117 1.78 -20.30 -4.50
CA PHE A 117 2.78 -19.32 -4.09
C PHE A 117 2.34 -17.90 -4.45
N PHE A 118 2.76 -16.93 -3.64
CA PHE A 118 2.48 -15.52 -3.85
C PHE A 118 3.79 -14.74 -3.96
N TYR A 119 3.86 -13.89 -4.98
CA TYR A 119 5.03 -13.09 -5.29
C TYR A 119 4.64 -11.62 -5.35
N ALA A 120 5.37 -10.78 -4.63
CA ALA A 120 5.14 -9.35 -4.60
C ALA A 120 5.95 -8.66 -5.70
N GLU A 121 5.34 -7.67 -6.35
CA GLU A 121 5.98 -6.82 -7.34
C GLU A 121 5.77 -5.36 -6.97
N LYS A 122 6.82 -4.56 -7.14
CA LYS A 122 6.78 -3.11 -6.90
C LYS A 122 6.65 -2.42 -8.25
N ARG A 123 5.61 -1.60 -8.42
CA ARG A 123 5.49 -0.75 -9.59
C ARG A 123 6.73 0.16 -9.67
N PRO A 124 7.42 0.24 -10.81
CA PRO A 124 8.62 1.07 -10.94
C PRO A 124 8.30 2.56 -10.80
N GLU A 125 7.13 2.96 -11.28
CA GLU A 125 6.63 4.33 -11.18
C GLU A 125 5.80 4.52 -9.90
N LYS A 126 6.07 5.62 -9.21
CA LYS A 126 5.23 6.06 -8.10
C LYS A 126 3.90 6.57 -8.64
N LYS A 127 2.82 6.20 -7.97
CA LYS A 127 1.53 6.85 -8.18
C LYS A 127 1.51 8.19 -7.47
N GLU A 128 0.95 9.17 -8.14
CA GLU A 128 0.77 10.52 -7.62
C GLU A 128 -0.72 10.78 -7.43
N VAL A 129 -1.10 11.25 -6.24
CA VAL A 129 -2.47 11.64 -5.92
C VAL A 129 -2.42 13.01 -5.28
N ILE A 130 -3.21 13.94 -5.81
CA ILE A 130 -3.38 15.26 -5.22
C ILE A 130 -4.56 15.18 -4.27
N ILE A 131 -4.28 15.37 -2.98
CA ILE A 131 -5.32 15.57 -1.98
C ILE A 131 -5.28 16.98 -1.42
#